data_AF-A0A2H0FL04-F1
#
_entry.id   AF-A0A2H0FL04-F1
#
_cell.length_a   1.000
_cell.length_b   1.000
_cell.length_c   1.000
_cell.angle_alpha   90.00
_cell.angle_beta   90.00
_cell.angle_gamma   90.00
#
_symmetry.space_group_name_H-M   'P 1'
#
loop_
_entity.id
_entity.type
_entity.pdbx_description
1 polymer ?
#
loop_
_entity_poly.entity_id
_entity_poly.type
_entity_poly.pdbx_seq_one_letter_code
_entity_poly.pdbx_strand_id
1 'polypeptide(L)'
;MWEEIFKTIWRNLTEVSPPIFWAGLVLFVGIFVAKWLGRISVAFLNQIRLNPLLKRVGLEEALSRIDTRLNAPKFFGEMVKWFFIVIFLMASSEILGLTRFSQFLEKVVGYYPNLFIAALIFIIAAFLADFSQKIVVGTLEEEKITYSRF
;
A
#
# COMPACT_ATOMS: atom_id res chain seq x y z
N MET A 1 -3.99 15.28 -53.30
CA MET A 1 -3.73 16.58 -52.63
C MET A 1 -4.31 16.60 -51.23
N TRP A 2 -5.61 16.36 -51.03
CA TRP A 2 -6.23 16.28 -49.69
C TRP A 2 -5.70 15.15 -48.80
N GLU A 3 -5.42 13.97 -49.35
CA GLU A 3 -4.77 12.83 -48.66
C GLU A 3 -3.37 13.17 -48.12
N GLU A 4 -2.57 13.89 -48.92
CA GLU A 4 -1.21 14.32 -48.57
C GLU A 4 -1.24 15.39 -47.46
N ILE A 5 -2.20 16.31 -47.53
CA ILE A 5 -2.45 17.33 -46.50
C ILE A 5 -2.89 16.65 -45.20
N PHE A 6 -3.79 15.67 -45.27
CA PHE A 6 -4.26 14.94 -44.10
C PHE A 6 -3.11 14.15 -43.44
N LYS A 7 -2.31 13.42 -44.21
CA LYS A 7 -1.13 12.70 -43.70
C LYS A 7 -0.07 13.64 -43.12
N THR A 8 0.15 14.80 -43.73
CA THR A 8 1.12 15.80 -43.24
C THR A 8 0.63 16.47 -41.95
N ILE A 9 -0.66 16.83 -41.87
CA ILE A 9 -1.26 17.34 -40.63
C ILE A 9 -1.23 16.28 -39.54
N TRP A 10 -1.51 15.01 -39.86
CA TRP A 10 -1.49 13.92 -38.89
C TRP A 10 -0.08 13.62 -38.37
N ARG A 11 0.92 13.60 -39.25
CA ARG A 11 2.34 13.47 -38.90
C ARG A 11 2.82 14.64 -38.05
N ASN A 12 2.47 15.87 -38.43
CA ASN A 12 2.85 17.07 -37.69
C ASN A 12 2.09 17.18 -36.35
N LEU A 13 0.84 16.70 -36.25
CA LEU A 13 0.11 16.66 -34.98
C LEU A 13 0.75 15.67 -34.00
N THR A 14 1.23 14.53 -34.49
CA THR A 14 1.98 13.58 -33.66
C THR A 14 3.37 14.10 -33.28
N GLU A 15 3.99 14.91 -34.13
CA GLU A 15 5.28 15.59 -33.85
C GLU A 15 5.13 16.84 -32.96
N VAL A 16 3.95 17.47 -32.95
CA VAL A 16 3.66 18.71 -32.20
C VAL A 16 2.76 18.46 -30.99
N SER A 17 2.32 17.21 -30.74
CA SER A 17 1.61 16.88 -29.50
C SER A 17 2.58 17.13 -28.33
N PRO A 18 2.30 18.10 -27.44
CA PRO A 18 3.25 18.40 -26.39
C PRO A 18 3.37 17.15 -25.50
N PRO A 19 4.58 16.63 -25.23
CA PRO A 19 4.77 15.46 -24.37
C PRO A 19 4.05 15.59 -23.02
N ILE A 20 3.84 16.82 -22.56
CA ILE A 20 3.04 17.19 -21.38
C ILE A 20 1.61 16.63 -21.42
N PHE A 21 0.98 16.56 -22.61
CA PHE A 21 -0.39 16.09 -22.77
C PHE A 21 -0.47 14.58 -22.56
N TRP A 22 0.40 13.82 -23.24
CA TRP A 22 0.46 12.37 -23.09
C TRP A 22 0.89 11.95 -21.69
N ALA A 23 1.88 12.63 -21.12
CA ALA A 23 2.31 12.44 -19.74
C ALA A 23 1.15 12.70 -18.76
N GLY A 24 0.44 13.81 -18.92
CA GLY A 24 -0.73 14.16 -18.13
C GLY A 24 -1.85 13.13 -18.24
N LEU A 25 -2.12 12.63 -19.45
CA LEU A 25 -3.12 11.59 -19.69
C LEU A 25 -2.76 10.27 -18.98
N VAL A 26 -1.51 9.82 -19.12
CA VAL A 26 -1.01 8.60 -18.47
C VAL A 26 -1.08 8.73 -16.95
N LEU A 27 -0.70 9.89 -16.40
CA LEU A 27 -0.74 10.15 -14.97
C LEU A 27 -2.19 10.18 -14.45
N PHE A 28 -3.10 10.83 -15.19
CA PHE A 28 -4.51 10.91 -14.84
C PHE A 28 -5.19 9.53 -14.82
N VAL A 29 -5.01 8.75 -15.89
CA VAL A 29 -5.48 7.36 -15.97
C VAL A 29 -4.84 6.53 -14.86
N GLY A 30 -3.54 6.72 -14.63
CA GLY A 30 -2.77 6.04 -13.61
C GLY A 30 -3.32 6.21 -12.20
N ILE A 31 -3.68 7.44 -11.81
CA ILE A 31 -4.31 7.69 -10.50
C ILE A 31 -5.65 6.96 -10.39
N PHE A 32 -6.45 6.93 -11.45
CA PHE A 32 -7.74 6.23 -11.45
C PHE A 32 -7.55 4.72 -11.27
N VAL A 33 -6.65 4.12 -12.06
CA VAL A 33 -6.28 2.70 -11.96
C VAL A 33 -5.71 2.37 -10.59
N ALA A 34 -4.80 3.18 -10.06
CA ALA A 34 -4.21 2.98 -8.74
C ALA A 34 -5.24 3.01 -7.62
N LYS A 35 -6.20 3.95 -7.66
CA LYS A 35 -7.32 4.00 -6.71
C LYS A 35 -8.23 2.78 -6.80
N TRP A 36 -8.39 2.22 -8.00
CA TRP A 36 -9.19 1.01 -8.20
C TRP A 36 -8.47 -0.23 -7.68
N LEU A 37 -7.19 -0.40 -8.03
CA LEU A 37 -6.35 -1.49 -7.55
C LEU A 37 -6.19 -1.47 -6.02
N GLY A 38 -5.96 -0.29 -5.42
CA GLY A 38 -5.90 -0.17 -3.96
C GLY A 38 -7.19 -0.65 -3.28
N ARG A 39 -8.37 -0.31 -3.83
CA ARG A 39 -9.66 -0.80 -3.32
C ARG A 39 -9.80 -2.32 -3.45
N ILE A 40 -9.38 -2.88 -4.59
CA ILE A 40 -9.37 -4.33 -4.81
C ILE A 40 -8.47 -5.01 -3.78
N SER A 41 -7.29 -4.46 -3.50
CA SER A 41 -6.39 -4.99 -2.47
C SER A 41 -7.00 -4.96 -1.07
N VAL A 42 -7.71 -3.88 -0.70
CA VAL A 42 -8.45 -3.83 0.57
C VAL A 42 -9.52 -4.91 0.62
N ALA A 43 -10.32 -5.04 -0.45
CA ALA A 43 -11.37 -6.06 -0.52
C ALA A 43 -10.81 -7.47 -0.41
N PHE A 44 -9.70 -7.75 -1.11
CA PHE A 44 -9.00 -9.03 -1.05
C PHE A 44 -8.48 -9.34 0.36
N LEU A 45 -7.81 -8.39 1.00
CA LEU A 45 -7.30 -8.55 2.37
C LEU A 45 -8.44 -8.75 3.39
N ASN A 46 -9.56 -8.06 3.22
CA ASN A 46 -10.74 -8.25 4.07
C ASN A 46 -11.43 -9.61 3.85
N GLN A 47 -11.30 -10.18 2.65
CA GLN A 47 -11.86 -11.49 2.32
C GLN A 47 -11.01 -12.64 2.85
N ILE A 48 -9.71 -12.42 3.08
CA ILE A 48 -8.84 -13.31 3.86
C ILE A 48 -9.23 -13.17 5.33
N ARG A 49 -10.44 -13.62 5.68
CA ARG A 49 -10.83 -13.77 7.07
C ARG A 49 -10.03 -14.94 7.63
N LEU A 50 -8.97 -14.62 8.37
CA LEU A 50 -8.21 -15.56 9.19
C LEU A 50 -9.07 -16.17 10.32
N ASN A 51 -10.38 -15.85 10.40
CA ASN A 51 -11.34 -16.34 11.40
C ASN A 51 -11.24 -17.84 11.72
N PRO A 52 -11.12 -18.79 10.76
CA PRO A 52 -11.03 -20.20 11.10
C PRO A 52 -9.72 -20.55 11.82
N LEU A 53 -8.62 -19.86 11.50
CA LEU A 53 -7.30 -20.08 12.07
C LEU A 53 -7.20 -19.41 13.45
N LEU A 54 -7.68 -18.19 13.61
CA LEU A 54 -7.68 -17.47 14.89
C LEU A 54 -8.56 -18.16 15.95
N LYS A 55 -9.72 -18.72 15.54
CA LYS A 55 -10.59 -19.50 16.43
C LYS A 55 -9.93 -20.76 16.96
N ARG A 56 -9.08 -21.42 16.17
CA ARG A 56 -8.36 -22.63 16.60
C ARG A 56 -7.24 -22.35 17.60
N VAL A 57 -6.71 -21.13 17.62
CA VAL A 57 -5.57 -20.75 18.47
C VAL A 57 -6.02 -19.96 19.71
N GLY A 58 -7.33 -19.70 19.89
CA GLY A 58 -7.86 -18.97 21.05
C GLY A 58 -7.46 -17.49 21.11
N LEU A 59 -6.93 -16.95 20.01
CA LEU A 59 -6.46 -15.55 19.91
C LEU A 59 -7.58 -14.55 19.60
N GLU A 60 -8.83 -15.01 19.52
CA GLU A 60 -9.99 -14.19 19.17
C GLU A 60 -10.20 -13.04 20.18
N GLU A 61 -9.97 -13.30 21.48
CA GLU A 61 -10.04 -12.28 22.54
C GLU A 61 -8.82 -11.34 22.56
N ALA A 62 -7.67 -11.81 22.09
CA ALA A 62 -6.47 -10.99 21.99
C ALA A 62 -6.58 -9.97 20.84
N LEU A 63 -7.15 -10.37 19.70
CA LEU A 63 -7.42 -9.49 18.56
C LEU A 63 -8.66 -8.61 18.74
N SER A 64 -9.70 -9.06 19.45
CA SER A 64 -10.89 -8.24 19.71
C SER A 64 -10.63 -7.06 20.65
N ARG A 65 -9.55 -7.14 21.46
CA ARG A 65 -9.05 -6.04 22.31
C ARG A 65 -8.05 -5.13 21.61
N ILE A 66 -7.54 -5.50 20.44
CA ILE A 66 -6.74 -4.59 19.61
C ILE A 66 -7.72 -3.55 19.08
N ASP A 67 -7.58 -2.33 19.61
CA ASP A 67 -8.41 -1.20 19.23
C ASP A 67 -8.40 -1.06 17.70
N THR A 68 -9.60 -1.02 17.13
CA THR A 68 -9.96 -0.88 15.71
C THR A 68 -9.34 0.31 14.96
N ARG A 69 -8.42 1.05 15.59
CA ARG A 69 -7.70 2.17 15.01
C ARG A 69 -6.70 1.73 13.92
N LEU A 70 -6.09 0.55 14.02
CA LEU A 70 -5.19 0.03 13.00
C LEU A 70 -5.94 -0.82 11.96
N ASN A 71 -6.52 -0.14 10.96
CA ASN A 71 -7.11 -0.80 9.80
C ASN A 71 -6.00 -1.34 8.87
N ALA A 72 -5.38 -2.46 9.23
CA ALA A 72 -4.30 -3.08 8.45
C ALA A 72 -4.67 -3.30 6.96
N PRO A 73 -5.88 -3.79 6.60
CA PRO A 73 -6.29 -3.90 5.20
C PRO A 73 -6.27 -2.56 4.46
N LYS A 74 -6.72 -1.48 5.13
CA LYS A 74 -6.69 -0.11 4.58
C LYS A 74 -5.26 0.40 4.43
N PHE A 75 -4.39 0.14 5.41
CA PHE A 75 -2.98 0.50 5.35
C PHE A 75 -2.28 -0.14 4.14
N PHE A 76 -2.41 -1.47 3.97
CA PHE A 76 -1.84 -2.17 2.81
C PHE A 76 -2.49 -1.75 1.49
N GLY A 77 -3.80 -1.49 1.48
CA GLY A 77 -4.48 -0.95 0.29
C GLY A 77 -3.92 0.41 -0.14
N GLU A 78 -3.60 1.28 0.83
CA GLU A 78 -2.94 2.55 0.57
C GLU A 78 -1.50 2.38 0.09
N MET A 79 -0.76 1.40 0.64
CA MET A 79 0.55 1.02 0.09
C MET A 79 0.40 0.57 -1.37
N VAL A 80 -0.53 -0.31 -1.72
CA VAL A 80 -0.71 -0.72 -3.12
C VAL A 80 -1.08 0.48 -4.01
N LYS A 81 -1.97 1.36 -3.55
CA LYS A 81 -2.33 2.58 -4.29
C LYS A 81 -1.10 3.42 -4.63
N TRP A 82 -0.27 3.73 -3.64
CA TRP A 82 0.92 4.56 -3.83
C TRP A 82 1.97 3.89 -4.74
N PHE A 83 2.11 2.56 -4.66
CA PHE A 83 2.99 1.81 -5.56
C PHE A 83 2.64 2.06 -7.03
N PHE A 84 1.36 1.88 -7.39
CA PHE A 84 0.91 2.10 -8.76
C PHE A 84 1.01 3.57 -9.16
N ILE A 85 0.71 4.52 -8.27
CA ILE A 85 0.91 5.96 -8.54
C ILE A 85 2.36 6.25 -8.93
N VAL A 86 3.34 5.69 -8.21
CA VAL A 86 4.76 5.89 -8.51
C VAL A 86 5.14 5.29 -9.86
N ILE A 87 4.61 4.12 -10.21
CA ILE A 87 4.83 3.50 -11.54
C ILE A 87 4.28 4.39 -12.66
N PHE A 88 3.06 4.90 -12.51
CA PHE A 88 2.49 5.80 -13.52
C PHE A 88 3.20 7.16 -13.57
N LEU A 89 3.70 7.65 -12.44
CA LEU A 89 4.55 8.84 -12.39
C LEU A 89 5.88 8.59 -13.12
N MET A 90 6.47 7.41 -12.97
CA MET A 90 7.68 7.00 -13.68
C MET A 90 7.45 7.00 -15.19
N ALA A 91 6.38 6.33 -15.66
CA ALA A 91 6.01 6.31 -17.07
C ALA A 91 5.72 7.72 -17.62
N SER A 92 4.99 8.54 -16.86
CA SER A 92 4.76 9.95 -17.21
C SER A 92 6.07 10.74 -17.31
N SER A 93 7.04 10.46 -16.42
CA SER A 93 8.34 11.14 -16.42
C SER A 93 9.20 10.73 -17.62
N GLU A 94 9.12 9.48 -18.05
CA GLU A 94 9.77 8.99 -19.27
C GLU A 94 9.20 9.67 -20.52
N ILE A 95 7.88 9.83 -20.60
CA ILE A 95 7.21 10.55 -21.70
C ILE A 95 7.68 12.01 -21.75
N LEU A 96 7.90 12.64 -20.59
CA LEU A 96 8.44 13.99 -20.49
C LEU A 96 9.94 14.09 -20.79
N GLY A 97 10.64 12.96 -20.98
CA GLY A 97 12.09 12.92 -21.14
C GLY A 97 12.88 13.19 -19.85
N LEU A 98 12.23 13.10 -18.68
CA LEU A 98 12.86 13.30 -17.36
C LEU A 98 13.57 12.03 -16.89
N THR A 99 14.54 11.54 -17.66
CA THR A 99 15.21 10.24 -17.44
C THR A 99 15.86 10.11 -16.05
N ARG A 100 16.46 11.20 -15.53
CA ARG A 100 17.05 11.18 -14.18
C ARG A 100 16.00 10.97 -13.09
N PHE A 101 14.82 11.56 -13.28
CA PHE A 101 13.72 11.44 -12.33
C PHE A 101 13.05 10.06 -12.44
N SER A 102 12.83 9.53 -13.64
CA SER A 102 12.29 8.17 -13.80
C SER A 102 13.23 7.11 -13.19
N GLN A 103 14.55 7.22 -13.40
CA GLN A 103 15.54 6.35 -12.75
C GLN A 103 15.53 6.43 -11.21
N PHE A 104 15.25 7.61 -10.66
CA PHE A 104 15.06 7.76 -9.23
C PHE A 104 13.79 7.03 -8.76
N LEU A 105 12.68 7.18 -9.48
CA LEU A 105 11.43 6.49 -9.16
C LEU A 105 11.54 4.97 -9.30
N GLU A 106 12.32 4.47 -10.26
CA GLU A 106 12.63 3.05 -10.40
C GLU A 106 13.27 2.48 -9.12
N LYS A 107 14.22 3.22 -8.52
CA LYS A 107 14.81 2.84 -7.23
C LYS A 107 13.77 2.82 -6.12
N VAL A 108 12.87 3.81 -6.07
CA VAL A 108 11.76 3.86 -5.09
C VAL A 108 10.85 2.64 -5.23
N VAL A 109 10.49 2.26 -6.46
CA VAL A 109 9.73 1.03 -6.76
C VAL A 109 10.52 -0.22 -6.34
N GLY A 110 11.84 -0.23 -6.54
CA GLY A 110 12.72 -1.31 -6.08
C GLY A 110 12.79 -1.48 -4.56
N TYR A 111 12.54 -0.43 -3.78
CA TYR A 111 12.44 -0.51 -2.31
C TYR A 111 11.11 -1.05 -1.81
N TYR A 112 10.09 -1.13 -2.67
CA TYR A 112 8.73 -1.49 -2.26
C TYR A 112 8.59 -2.90 -1.67
N PRO A 113 9.26 -3.95 -2.20
CA PRO A 113 9.27 -5.27 -1.57
C PRO A 113 9.76 -5.23 -0.12
N ASN A 114 10.83 -4.47 0.15
CA ASN A 114 11.36 -4.29 1.51
C ASN A 114 10.37 -3.53 2.40
N LEU A 115 9.66 -2.54 1.85
CA LEU A 115 8.63 -1.81 2.57
C LEU A 115 7.45 -2.72 2.98
N PHE A 116 7.03 -3.64 2.10
CA PHE A 116 6.02 -4.65 2.43
C PHE A 116 6.50 -5.61 3.53
N ILE A 117 7.73 -6.11 3.45
CA ILE A 117 8.31 -6.99 4.47
C ILE A 117 8.40 -6.25 5.82
N ALA A 118 8.86 -4.99 5.82
CA ALA A 118 8.93 -4.17 7.02
C ALA A 118 7.55 -3.96 7.67
N ALA A 119 6.52 -3.71 6.85
CA ALA A 119 5.14 -3.61 7.35
C ALA A 119 4.65 -4.92 7.99
N LEU A 120 4.98 -6.07 7.41
CA LEU A 120 4.65 -7.38 8.01
C LEU A 120 5.37 -7.60 9.35
N ILE A 121 6.68 -7.31 9.40
CA ILE A 121 7.47 -7.40 10.64
C ILE A 121 6.88 -6.48 11.71
N PHE A 122 6.50 -5.25 11.35
CA PHE A 122 5.90 -4.29 12.27
C PHE A 122 4.60 -4.83 12.91
N ILE A 123 3.75 -5.48 12.12
CA ILE A 123 2.51 -6.10 12.63
C ILE A 123 2.82 -7.22 13.61
N ILE A 124 3.79 -8.08 13.28
CA ILE A 124 4.23 -9.17 14.18
C ILE A 124 4.81 -8.59 15.47
N ALA A 125 5.64 -7.55 15.39
CA ALA A 125 6.25 -6.90 16.53
C ALA A 125 5.20 -6.23 17.45
N ALA A 126 4.20 -5.57 16.88
CA ALA A 126 3.09 -4.98 17.64
C ALA A 126 2.30 -6.06 18.40
N PHE A 127 1.98 -7.18 17.74
CA PHE A 127 1.32 -8.31 18.40
C PHE A 127 2.16 -8.89 19.55
N LEU A 128 3.47 -9.02 19.34
CA LEU A 128 4.39 -9.52 20.36
C LEU A 128 4.53 -8.57 21.55
N ALA A 129 4.49 -7.26 21.33
CA ALA A 129 4.49 -6.26 22.39
C ALA A 129 3.23 -6.37 23.27
N ASP A 130 2.04 -6.48 22.65
CA ASP A 130 0.78 -6.64 23.38
C ASP A 130 0.75 -7.93 24.22
N PHE A 131 1.25 -9.02 23.65
CA PHE A 131 1.39 -10.29 24.37
C PHE A 131 2.33 -10.16 25.57
N SER A 132 3.47 -9.51 25.38
CA SER A 132 4.45 -9.29 26.45
C SER A 132 3.86 -8.44 27.58
N GLN A 133 3.10 -7.40 27.26
CA GLN A 133 2.42 -6.57 28.26
C GLN A 133 1.43 -7.38 29.10
N LYS A 134 0.65 -8.28 28.47
CA LYS A 134 -0.32 -9.13 29.19
C LYS A 134 0.35 -10.08 30.18
N ILE A 135 1.50 -10.65 29.81
CA ILE A 135 2.27 -11.52 30.73
C ILE A 135 2.73 -10.72 31.94
N VAL A 136 3.37 -9.56 31.72
CA VAL A 136 3.91 -8.75 32.82
C VAL A 136 2.80 -8.27 33.76
N VAL A 137 1.67 -7.80 33.21
CA VAL A 137 0.54 -7.34 34.03
C VAL A 137 -0.11 -8.50 34.79
N GLY A 138 -0.28 -9.66 34.16
CA GLY A 138 -0.84 -10.85 34.79
C GLY A 138 0.00 -11.35 35.98
N THR A 139 1.33 -11.32 35.86
CA THR A 139 2.23 -11.72 36.96
C THR A 139 2.18 -10.72 38.13
N LEU A 140 2.03 -9.41 37.87
CA LEU A 140 1.97 -8.38 38.92
C LEU A 140 0.64 -8.37 39.68
N GLU A 141 -0.47 -8.76 39.04
CA GLU A 141 -1.77 -8.90 39.72
C GLU A 141 -1.78 -10.11 40.67
N GLU A 142 -1.08 -11.20 40.33
CA GLU A 142 -0.97 -12.40 41.16
C GLU A 142 -0.21 -12.13 42.48
N GLU A 143 0.84 -11.30 42.44
CA GLU A 143 1.55 -10.86 43.64
C GLU A 143 0.68 -9.97 44.54
N LYS A 144 -0.10 -9.04 43.97
CA LYS A 144 -0.95 -8.14 44.75
C LYS A 144 -2.07 -8.85 45.51
N ILE A 145 -2.60 -9.97 44.99
CA ILE A 145 -3.64 -10.76 45.65
C ILE A 145 -3.07 -11.52 46.87
N THR A 146 -1.78 -11.84 46.85
CA THR A 146 -1.13 -12.57 47.95
C THR A 146 -0.90 -11.69 49.18
N TYR A 147 -0.75 -10.36 49.03
CA TYR A 147 -0.57 -9.43 50.15
C TYR A 147 -1.86 -8.99 50.86
N SER A 148 -3.06 -9.40 50.40
CA SER A 148 -4.35 -9.02 51.00
C SER A 148 -5.00 -10.13 51.86
N ARG A 149 -4.37 -11.30 52.01
CA ARG A 149 -4.79 -12.36 52.94
C ARG A 149 -3.97 -12.32 54.23
N PHE A 150 -4.05 -11.21 54.96
CA PHE A 150 -3.78 -11.15 56.40
C PHE A 150 -4.73 -10.15 57.05
#